data_AF-A0A970FH02-F1
#
_entry.id   AF-A0A970FH02-F1
#
_cell.length_a   1.000
_cell.length_b   1.000
_cell.length_c   1.000
_cell.angle_alpha   90.00
_cell.angle_beta   90.00
_cell.angle_gamma   90.00
#
_symmetry.space_group_name_H-M   'P 1'
#
loop_
_entity.id
_entity.type
_entity.pdbx_description
1 polymer ?
#
loop_
_entity_poly.entity_id
_entity_poly.type
_entity_poly.pdbx_seq_one_letter_code
_entity_poly.pdbx_strand_id
1 'polypeptide(L)' 'MNVTVGTVVVRRSYSGDIYFMVVDIRGETAILKGLYHRLLADAPLDDLIQVPDEKKQQLLERLNYPSRD' A
#
# COMPACT_ATOMS: atom_id res chain seq x y z
N MET A 1 10.17 0.11 10.80
CA MET A 1 8.94 0.63 10.17
C MET A 1 7.83 -0.36 10.44
N ASN A 2 6.63 0.09 10.80
CA ASN A 2 5.54 -0.79 11.23
C ASN A 2 4.48 -0.83 10.13
N VAL A 3 4.66 -1.72 9.14
CA VAL A 3 3.69 -1.90 8.06
C VAL A 3 2.55 -2.78 8.58
N THR A 4 1.33 -2.26 8.54
CA THR A 4 0.11 -2.97 8.94
C THR A 4 -0.95 -2.92 7.84
N VAL A 5 -1.99 -3.74 7.96
CA VAL A 5 -3.15 -3.68 7.05
C VAL A 5 -3.75 -2.26 7.06
N GLY A 6 -4.01 -1.71 5.87
CA GLY A 6 -4.45 -0.33 5.67
C GLY A 6 -3.32 0.69 5.47
N THR A 7 -2.06 0.27 5.61
CA THR A 7 -0.90 1.12 5.27
C THR A 7 -0.84 1.31 3.77
N VAL A 8 -0.59 2.54 3.32
CA VAL A 8 -0.28 2.82 1.92
C VAL A 8 1.24 2.75 1.74
N VAL A 9 1.67 1.95 0.77
CA VAL A 9 3.07 1.63 0.53
C VAL A 9 3.39 1.74 -0.96
N VAL A 10 4.69 1.86 -1.25
CA VAL A 10 5.27 1.60 -2.56
C VAL A 10 6.33 0.50 -2.42
N ARG A 11 6.75 -0.09 -3.54
CA ARG A 11 7.77 -1.15 -3.54
C ARG A 11 9.13 -0.62 -3.98
N ARG A 12 10.17 -0.86 -3.18
CA ARG A 12 11.54 -0.43 -3.46
C ARG A 12 12.10 -1.11 -4.72
N SER A 13 11.84 -2.41 -4.88
CA SER A 13 12.28 -3.22 -6.03
C SER A 13 11.70 -2.76 -7.38
N TYR A 14 10.62 -1.99 -7.37
CA TYR A 14 9.97 -1.40 -8.55
C TYR A 14 10.09 0.13 -8.58
N SER A 15 11.12 0.68 -7.91
CA SER A 15 11.40 2.12 -7.88
C SER A 15 10.25 2.99 -7.34
N GLY A 16 9.31 2.39 -6.62
CA GLY A 16 8.15 3.07 -6.07
C GLY A 16 7.14 3.58 -7.11
N ASP A 17 7.00 2.89 -8.24
CA ASP A 17 6.17 3.27 -9.39
C ASP A 17 4.65 3.25 -9.12
N ILE A 18 4.17 2.30 -8.31
CA ILE A 18 2.74 2.10 -8.02
C ILE A 18 2.46 2.23 -6.53
N TYR A 19 1.40 2.96 -6.20
CA TYR A 19 0.85 3.02 -4.85
C TYR A 19 -0.06 1.83 -4.56
N PHE A 20 0.19 1.17 -3.44
CA PHE A 20 -0.60 0.04 -2.95
C PHE A 20 -1.15 0.31 -1.56
N MET A 21 -2.29 -0.30 -1.25
CA MET A 21 -2.76 -0.51 0.12
C MET A 21 -2.46 -1.93 0.54
N VAL A 22 -1.89 -2.11 1.74
CA VAL A 22 -1.74 -3.43 2.36
C VAL A 22 -3.12 -3.94 2.76
N VAL A 23 -3.53 -5.08 2.23
CA VAL A 23 -4.86 -5.66 2.49
C VAL A 23 -4.80 -6.91 3.37
N ASP A 24 -3.64 -7.57 3.46
CA ASP A 24 -3.38 -8.74 4.30
C ASP A 24 -1.87 -8.87 4.56
N ILE A 25 -1.47 -9.56 5.63
CA ILE A 25 -0.07 -9.89 5.94
C ILE A 25 0.00 -11.35 6.38
N ARG A 26 0.85 -12.13 5.71
CA ARG A 26 1.03 -13.57 5.92
C ARG A 26 2.50 -13.87 6.19
N GLY A 27 2.86 -13.91 7.48
CA GLY A 27 4.26 -13.97 7.89
C GLY A 27 5.02 -12.73 7.39
N GLU A 28 6.09 -12.94 6.63
CA GLU A 28 6.94 -11.87 6.09
C GLU A 28 6.47 -11.34 4.72
N THR A 29 5.29 -11.74 4.25
CA THR A 29 4.75 -11.32 2.95
C THR A 29 3.46 -10.52 3.13
N ALA A 30 3.42 -9.32 2.56
CA ALA A 30 2.21 -8.51 2.46
C ALA A 30 1.46 -8.81 1.17
N ILE A 31 0.13 -8.82 1.25
CA ILE A 31 -0.75 -8.78 0.08
C ILE A 31 -1.17 -7.33 -0.14
N LEU A 32 -1.02 -6.87 -1.38
CA LEU A 32 -1.11 -5.49 -1.80
C LEU A 32 -2.22 -5.33 -2.84
N LYS A 33 -3.02 -4.28 -2.69
CA LYS A 33 -4.01 -3.84 -3.67
C LYS A 33 -3.60 -2.51 -4.26
N GLY A 34 -3.51 -2.42 -5.58
CA GLY A 34 -3.21 -1.17 -6.28
C GLY A 34 -4.29 -0.12 -5.98
N LEU A 35 -3.86 1.13 -5.72
CA LEU A 35 -4.79 2.23 -5.45
C LEU A 35 -5.46 2.75 -6.74
N TYR A 36 -4.69 2.89 -7.82
CA TYR A 36 -5.15 3.42 -9.11
C TYR A 36 -5.42 2.34 -10.16
N HIS A 37 -4.95 1.11 -9.90
CA HIS A 37 -4.99 0.02 -10.86
C HIS A 37 -5.72 -1.17 -10.26
N ARG A 38 -6.46 -1.90 -11.09
CA ARG A 38 -7.06 -3.19 -10.73
C ARG A 38 -5.97 -4.27 -10.71
N LEU A 39 -5.09 -4.17 -9.72
CA LEU A 39 -3.92 -5.03 -9.55
C LEU A 39 -3.88 -5.54 -8.11
N LEU A 40 -3.55 -6.82 -7.97
CA LEU A 40 -3.11 -7.42 -6.71
C LEU A 40 -1.65 -7.86 -6.89
N ALA A 41 -0.87 -7.70 -5.83
CA ALA A 41 0.51 -8.17 -5.78
C ALA A 41 0.83 -8.68 -4.37
N ASP A 42 1.85 -9.48 -4.25
CA ASP A 42 2.51 -9.79 -3.00
C ASP A 42 3.93 -9.22 -2.98
N ALA A 43 4.43 -8.93 -1.78
CA ALA A 43 5.79 -8.43 -1.60
C ALA A 43 6.30 -8.76 -0.19
N PRO A 44 7.61 -9.02 -0.02
CA PRO A 44 8.20 -9.14 1.30
C PRO A 44 8.13 -7.80 2.04
N LEU A 45 7.97 -7.84 3.37
CA LEU A 45 7.79 -6.63 4.19
C LEU A 45 8.96 -5.65 4.08
N ASP A 46 10.18 -6.15 3.87
CA ASP A 46 11.40 -5.35 3.74
C ASP A 46 11.50 -4.56 2.43
N ASP A 47 10.76 -4.96 1.39
CA ASP A 47 10.63 -4.27 0.10
C ASP A 47 9.67 -3.08 0.16
N LEU A 48 8.86 -2.99 1.22
CA LEU A 48 7.84 -1.96 1.35
C LEU A 48 8.41 -0.66 1.92
N ILE A 49 8.08 0.44 1.26
CA ILE A 49 8.34 1.78 1.75
C ILE A 49 6.98 2.41 2.06
N GLN A 50 6.78 2.76 3.34
CA GLN A 50 5.55 3.42 3.77
C GLN A 50 5.46 4.82 3.17
N VAL A 51 4.28 5.15 2.64
CA VAL A 51 3.96 6.51 2.18
C VAL A 51 3.61 7.37 3.40
N PRO A 52 4.14 8.60 3.51
CA PRO A 52 3.81 9.51 4.61
C PRO A 52 2.30 9.77 4.71
N ASP A 53 1.80 9.95 5.94
CA ASP A 53 0.36 10.03 6.20
C ASP A 53 -0.33 11.19 5.46
N GLU A 54 0.34 12.35 5.34
CA GLU A 54 -0.18 13.47 4.57
C GLU A 54 -0.41 13.09 3.10
N LYS A 55 0.57 12.39 2.50
CA LYS A 55 0.46 11.94 1.11
C LYS A 55 -0.59 10.85 0.98
N LYS A 56 -0.66 9.92 1.92
CA LYS A 56 -1.71 8.89 2.00
C LYS A 56 -3.09 9.54 1.96
N GLN A 57 -3.34 10.55 2.80
CA GLN A 57 -4.63 11.22 2.88
C GLN A 57 -5.02 11.84 1.52
N GLN A 58 -4.09 12.56 0.89
CA GLN A 58 -4.30 13.15 -0.44
C GLN A 58 -4.62 12.10 -1.52
N LEU A 59 -3.97 10.93 -1.47
CA LEU A 59 -4.21 9.84 -2.43
C LEU A 59 -5.61 9.25 -2.27
N LEU A 60 -6.04 9.01 -1.03
CA LEU A 60 -7.34 8.41 -0.72
C LEU A 60 -8.49 9.36 -1.07
N GLU A 61 -8.36 10.66 -0.77
CA GLU A 61 -9.32 11.69 -1.16
C GLU A 61 -9.49 11.78 -2.67
N ARG A 62 -8.37 11.83 -3.42
CA ARG A 62 -8.41 11.88 -4.89
C ARG A 62 -9.11 10.68 -5.53
N LEU A 63 -9.07 9.54 -4.86
CA LEU A 63 -9.68 8.30 -5.34
C LEU A 63 -11.13 8.12 -4.89
N ASN A 64 -11.66 9.03 -4.06
CA ASN A 64 -12.89 8.81 -3.29
C ASN A 64 -12.88 7.41 -2.66
N TYR A 65 -11.73 7.01 -2.11
CA TYR A 65 -11.54 5.66 -1.62
C TYR A 65 -12.47 5.42 -0.43
N PRO A 66 -13.35 4.41 -0.47
CA PRO A 66 -14.34 4.23 0.57
C PRO A 66 -13.68 3.93 1.91
N SER A 67 -14.13 4.63 2.95
CA SER A 67 -13.83 4.25 4.33
C SER A 67 -14.32 2.83 4.55
N ARG A 68 -13.51 2.01 5.23
CA ARG A 68 -14.01 0.74 5.77
C ARG A 68 -14.84 1.08 7.00
N ASP A 69 -16.16 1.20 6.81
CA ASP A 69 -17.15 1.18 7.89
C ASP A 69 -17.15 -0.17 8.63
#